data_AF-A0A4W5QGF7-F1
#
_entry.id   AF-A0A4W5QGF7-F1
#
_cell.length_a   1.000
_cell.length_b   1.000
_cell.length_c   1.000
_cell.angle_alpha   90.00
_cell.angle_beta   90.00
_cell.angle_gamma   90.00
#
_symmetry.space_group_name_H-M   'P 1'
#
loop_
_entity.id
_entity.type
_entity.pdbx_description
1 polymer ?
#
loop_
_entity_poly.entity_id
_entity_poly.type
_entity_poly.pdbx_seq_one_letter_code
_entity_poly.pdbx_strand_id
1 'polypeptide(L)'
;MGVSRVRERYELLHPQDEWRYELRIRYLPKGFLNHFSEDKPTLNYFYHQVKSDYMLEVADRVDQEIALKLGCLEIRRFFREMRGNALDKKSNYELLEKDVGLRRFFPKSLLDSVKAKPLRKLIQQTFKQFANLNDEQSIHKFFEILSPIYRFDKECFKCALGSSWIISVELAIGPEEGISYLTDKGSTPTHLANFTQVQTIQYSSTEDKVRQGMLLLNVAGAPEPLTVTTASLNTAENMADLIDGYCRLVNKVSRSFIVPVQKEGERALPSIPKSTSKVPVSVPAPL
;
A
#
# COMPACT_ATOMS: atom_id res chain seq x y z
N MET A 1 0.08 13.17 -13.98
CA MET A 1 1.38 13.59 -14.54
C MET A 1 1.79 12.62 -15.64
N GLY A 2 2.50 13.06 -16.68
CA GLY A 2 3.01 12.16 -17.73
C GLY A 2 4.37 11.55 -17.36
N VAL A 3 4.69 10.37 -17.90
CA VAL A 3 5.92 9.61 -17.58
C VAL A 3 7.20 10.45 -17.78
N SER A 4 7.30 11.20 -18.90
CA SER A 4 8.47 12.05 -19.18
C SER A 4 8.69 13.11 -18.11
N ARG A 5 7.61 13.74 -17.60
CA ARG A 5 7.71 14.75 -16.55
C ARG A 5 8.18 14.17 -15.22
N VAL A 6 7.80 12.94 -14.91
CA VAL A 6 8.30 12.24 -13.71
C VAL A 6 9.80 12.02 -13.85
N ARG A 7 10.25 11.47 -14.99
CA ARG A 7 11.66 11.27 -15.28
C ARG A 7 12.46 12.56 -15.18
N GLU A 8 12.03 13.60 -15.88
CA GLU A 8 12.67 14.93 -15.84
C GLU A 8 12.77 15.48 -14.41
N ARG A 9 11.74 15.31 -13.57
CA ARG A 9 11.76 15.80 -12.18
C ARG A 9 12.78 15.05 -11.31
N TYR A 10 12.86 13.73 -11.41
CA TYR A 10 13.66 12.91 -10.49
C TYR A 10 15.08 12.61 -11.00
N GLU A 11 15.28 12.55 -12.32
CA GLU A 11 16.61 12.35 -12.93
C GLU A 11 17.51 13.61 -12.78
N LEU A 12 16.94 14.77 -12.42
CA LEU A 12 17.70 15.95 -11.99
C LEU A 12 18.34 15.78 -10.59
N LEU A 13 17.80 14.89 -9.76
CA LEU A 13 18.28 14.66 -8.40
C LEU A 13 19.32 13.55 -8.34
N HIS A 14 19.11 12.47 -9.10
CA HIS A 14 19.97 11.29 -9.16
C HIS A 14 20.01 10.70 -10.57
N PRO A 15 21.13 10.08 -10.99
CA PRO A 15 21.25 9.37 -12.26
C PRO A 15 20.18 8.31 -12.50
N GLN A 16 19.88 8.03 -13.77
CA GLN A 16 18.83 7.08 -14.17
C GLN A 16 19.06 5.65 -13.61
N ASP A 17 20.32 5.21 -13.53
CA ASP A 17 20.71 3.89 -13.04
C ASP A 17 20.55 3.71 -11.51
N GLU A 18 20.35 4.81 -10.77
CA GLU A 18 19.98 4.79 -9.35
C GLU A 18 18.47 4.66 -9.14
N TRP A 19 17.65 4.80 -10.19
CA TRP A 19 16.19 4.72 -10.11
C TRP A 19 15.65 3.35 -10.52
N ARG A 20 14.71 2.84 -9.73
CA ARG A 20 13.94 1.63 -10.05
C ARG A 20 12.45 1.96 -10.07
N TYR A 21 11.82 1.76 -11.22
CA TYR A 21 10.37 1.82 -11.37
C TYR A 21 9.79 0.43 -11.17
N GLU A 22 8.89 0.28 -10.19
CA GLU A 22 8.28 -0.99 -9.84
C GLU A 22 6.76 -0.86 -9.83
N LEU A 23 6.08 -1.67 -10.64
CA LEU A 23 4.63 -1.81 -10.57
C LEU A 23 4.26 -2.52 -9.27
N ARG A 24 3.26 -2.03 -8.53
CA ARG A 24 2.82 -2.66 -7.28
C ARG A 24 1.31 -2.56 -7.11
N ILE A 25 0.72 -3.57 -6.49
CA ILE A 25 -0.66 -3.49 -5.96
C ILE A 25 -0.58 -2.73 -4.65
N ARG A 26 -1.20 -1.54 -4.63
CA ARG A 26 -1.16 -0.63 -3.48
C ARG A 26 -2.55 -0.39 -2.86
N TYR A 27 -3.59 -0.31 -3.69
CA TYR A 27 -4.96 -0.04 -3.25
C TYR A 27 -5.75 -1.35 -3.22
N LEU A 28 -5.98 -1.89 -2.02
CA LEU A 28 -6.64 -3.18 -1.84
C LEU A 28 -8.17 -3.02 -1.72
N PRO A 29 -9.00 -3.83 -2.40
CA PRO A 29 -10.43 -3.85 -2.10
C PRO A 29 -10.70 -4.48 -0.73
N LYS A 30 -11.83 -4.14 -0.10
CA LYS A 30 -12.26 -4.80 1.13
C LYS A 30 -12.44 -6.31 0.88
N GLY A 31 -11.90 -7.16 1.76
CA GLY A 31 -11.85 -8.61 1.50
C GLY A 31 -11.08 -8.97 0.21
N PHE A 32 -9.94 -8.31 -0.05
CA PHE A 32 -9.17 -8.44 -1.30
C PHE A 32 -8.81 -9.87 -1.68
N LEU A 33 -8.53 -10.76 -0.72
CA LEU A 33 -8.19 -12.15 -1.03
C LEU A 33 -9.31 -12.90 -1.76
N ASN A 34 -10.57 -12.63 -1.42
CA ASN A 34 -11.71 -13.24 -2.09
C ASN A 34 -11.81 -12.74 -3.53
N HIS A 35 -11.69 -11.42 -3.71
CA HIS A 35 -11.71 -10.80 -5.05
C HIS A 35 -10.55 -11.30 -5.93
N PHE A 36 -9.34 -11.39 -5.38
CA PHE A 36 -8.18 -11.87 -6.13
C PHE A 36 -8.28 -13.36 -6.45
N SER A 37 -9.00 -14.16 -5.66
CA SER A 37 -9.23 -15.58 -5.99
C SER A 37 -10.01 -15.76 -7.31
N GLU A 38 -10.83 -14.78 -7.67
CA GLU A 38 -11.53 -14.73 -8.97
C GLU A 38 -10.61 -14.22 -10.11
N ASP A 39 -9.48 -13.57 -9.78
CA ASP A 39 -8.49 -13.01 -10.70
C ASP A 39 -7.08 -13.57 -10.42
N LYS A 40 -6.82 -14.76 -10.94
CA LYS A 40 -5.58 -15.52 -10.70
C LYS A 40 -4.30 -14.71 -10.98
N PRO A 41 -4.16 -13.97 -12.10
CA PRO A 41 -3.01 -13.10 -12.31
C PRO A 41 -2.75 -12.13 -11.14
N THR A 42 -3.78 -11.42 -10.67
CA THR A 42 -3.67 -10.47 -9.56
C THR A 42 -3.32 -11.17 -8.25
N LEU A 43 -3.93 -12.32 -7.95
CA LEU A 43 -3.59 -13.10 -6.76
C LEU A 43 -2.12 -13.52 -6.75
N ASN A 44 -1.62 -14.03 -7.88
CA ASN A 44 -0.23 -14.47 -8.00
C ASN A 44 0.73 -13.28 -7.93
N TYR A 45 0.38 -12.15 -8.55
CA TYR A 45 1.17 -10.93 -8.47
C TYR A 45 1.29 -10.44 -7.02
N PHE A 46 0.16 -10.33 -6.33
CA PHE A 46 0.11 -9.90 -4.93
C PHE A 46 0.89 -10.86 -4.03
N TYR A 47 0.74 -12.17 -4.23
CA TYR A 47 1.54 -13.18 -3.55
C TYR A 47 3.04 -12.94 -3.70
N HIS A 48 3.52 -12.74 -4.93
CA HIS A 48 4.94 -12.52 -5.18
C HIS A 48 5.45 -11.19 -4.59
N GLN A 49 4.65 -10.13 -4.67
CA GLN A 49 4.94 -8.85 -4.05
C GLN A 49 5.13 -9.02 -2.54
N VAL A 50 4.12 -9.54 -1.83
CA VAL A 50 4.16 -9.72 -0.37
C VAL A 50 5.25 -10.71 0.05
N LYS A 51 5.48 -11.79 -0.70
CA LYS A 51 6.55 -12.74 -0.41
C LYS A 51 7.93 -12.08 -0.55
N SER A 52 8.12 -11.23 -1.56
CA SER A 52 9.36 -10.48 -1.74
C SER A 52 9.61 -9.54 -0.56
N ASP A 53 8.59 -8.77 -0.16
CA ASP A 53 8.71 -7.85 0.97
C ASP A 53 8.96 -8.62 2.28
N TYR A 54 8.26 -9.75 2.50
CA TYR A 54 8.51 -10.65 3.63
C TYR A 54 9.98 -11.09 3.70
N MET A 55 10.52 -11.59 2.57
CA MET A 55 11.90 -12.07 2.50
C MET A 55 12.93 -10.96 2.75
N LEU A 56 12.65 -9.72 2.35
CA LEU A 56 13.55 -8.58 2.50
C LEU A 56 13.48 -7.94 3.89
N GLU A 57 12.28 -7.81 4.44
CA GLU A 57 12.06 -6.94 5.60
C GLU A 57 12.01 -7.71 6.92
N VAL A 58 11.42 -8.91 6.94
CA VAL A 58 11.07 -9.57 8.21
C VAL A 58 11.58 -11.00 8.34
N ALA A 59 11.77 -11.74 7.25
CA ALA A 59 12.02 -13.17 7.28
C ALA A 59 13.23 -13.59 8.16
N ASP A 60 14.30 -12.79 8.24
CA ASP A 60 15.44 -13.11 9.10
C ASP A 60 15.15 -12.97 10.61
N ARG A 61 14.04 -12.32 10.99
CA ARG A 61 13.65 -11.99 12.37
C ARG A 61 12.43 -12.75 12.89
N VAL A 62 11.72 -13.47 12.03
CA VAL A 62 10.52 -14.23 12.43
C VAL A 62 10.91 -15.53 13.12
N ASP A 63 9.97 -16.12 13.87
CA ASP A 63 10.15 -17.44 14.45
C ASP A 63 10.51 -18.48 13.38
N GLN A 64 11.49 -19.33 13.68
CA GLN A 64 11.98 -20.34 12.75
C GLN A 64 10.88 -21.26 12.23
N GLU A 65 9.89 -21.59 13.07
CA GLU A 65 8.74 -22.38 12.67
C GLU A 65 7.89 -21.68 11.60
N ILE A 66 7.69 -20.36 11.74
CA ILE A 66 6.97 -19.56 10.74
C ILE A 66 7.75 -19.52 9.43
N ALA A 67 9.06 -19.24 9.49
CA ALA A 67 9.92 -19.24 8.31
C ALA A 67 9.92 -20.59 7.59
N LEU A 68 9.95 -21.71 8.33
CA LEU A 68 9.85 -23.06 7.79
C LEU A 68 8.51 -23.29 7.09
N LYS A 69 7.39 -22.89 7.72
CA LYS A 69 6.05 -23.06 7.13
C LYS A 69 5.90 -22.26 5.85
N LEU A 70 6.26 -20.98 5.86
CA LEU A 70 6.17 -20.09 4.70
C LEU A 70 7.06 -20.57 3.55
N GLY A 71 8.29 -21.01 3.84
CA GLY A 71 9.17 -21.58 2.81
C GLY A 71 8.66 -22.90 2.25
N CYS A 72 8.07 -23.78 3.07
CA CYS A 72 7.47 -25.03 2.60
C CYS A 72 6.23 -24.79 1.71
N LEU A 73 5.43 -23.76 2.00
CA LEU A 73 4.31 -23.35 1.13
C LEU A 73 4.81 -22.85 -0.23
N GLU A 74 5.89 -22.06 -0.26
CA GLU A 74 6.51 -21.65 -1.53
C GLU A 74 7.10 -22.86 -2.27
N ILE A 75 7.71 -23.85 -1.61
CA ILE A 75 8.14 -25.09 -2.28
C ILE A 75 6.93 -25.81 -2.91
N ARG A 76 5.81 -25.93 -2.19
CA ARG A 76 4.58 -26.57 -2.68
C ARG A 76 4.02 -25.85 -3.91
N ARG A 77 4.06 -24.51 -3.93
CA ARG A 77 3.67 -23.68 -5.08
C ARG A 77 4.65 -23.77 -6.24
N PHE A 78 5.94 -23.71 -5.96
CA PHE A 78 6.99 -23.69 -6.97
C PHE A 78 7.03 -25.02 -7.75
N PHE A 79 6.79 -26.15 -7.07
CA PHE A 79 6.72 -27.47 -7.71
C PHE A 79 5.29 -28.03 -7.72
N ARG A 80 4.42 -27.41 -8.54
CA ARG A 80 2.99 -27.74 -8.63
C ARG A 80 2.68 -29.22 -8.84
N GLU A 81 3.48 -29.92 -9.64
CA GLU A 81 3.27 -31.34 -9.98
C GLU A 81 3.99 -32.32 -9.03
N MET A 82 4.67 -31.82 -8.01
CA MET A 82 5.41 -32.65 -7.08
C MET A 82 4.45 -33.47 -6.20
N ARG A 83 4.69 -34.78 -6.10
CA ARG A 83 3.95 -35.64 -5.17
C ARG A 83 4.22 -35.23 -3.72
N GLY A 84 3.22 -35.37 -2.86
CA GLY A 84 3.30 -34.91 -1.47
C GLY A 84 4.43 -35.51 -0.62
N ASN A 85 4.90 -36.72 -0.97
CA ASN A 85 6.03 -37.39 -0.33
C ASN A 85 7.35 -37.28 -1.11
N ALA A 86 7.42 -36.45 -2.17
CA ALA A 86 8.58 -36.40 -3.04
C ALA A 86 9.86 -35.98 -2.30
N LEU A 87 9.75 -35.09 -1.31
CA LEU A 87 10.90 -34.64 -0.52
C LEU A 87 11.43 -35.70 0.45
N ASP A 88 10.72 -36.81 0.70
CA ASP A 88 11.25 -37.92 1.51
C ASP A 88 12.45 -38.58 0.82
N LYS A 89 12.47 -38.60 -0.52
CA LYS A 89 13.59 -39.09 -1.31
C LYS A 89 14.79 -38.14 -1.20
N LYS A 90 15.94 -38.69 -0.78
CA LYS A 90 17.19 -37.92 -0.61
C LYS A 90 17.61 -37.16 -1.86
N SER A 91 17.55 -37.80 -3.02
CA SER A 91 17.91 -37.19 -4.31
C SER A 91 17.05 -35.97 -4.63
N ASN A 92 15.74 -36.03 -4.36
CA ASN A 92 14.83 -34.91 -4.62
C ASN A 92 15.11 -33.72 -3.70
N TYR A 93 15.44 -33.97 -2.43
CA TYR A 93 15.87 -32.91 -1.53
C TYR A 93 17.23 -32.32 -1.95
N GLU A 94 18.18 -33.16 -2.38
CA GLU A 94 19.49 -32.68 -2.85
C GLU A 94 19.37 -31.77 -4.07
N LEU A 95 18.43 -32.04 -4.98
CA LEU A 95 18.12 -31.14 -6.11
C LEU A 95 17.63 -29.77 -5.61
N LEU A 96 16.72 -29.76 -4.64
CA LEU A 96 16.25 -28.52 -4.01
C LEU A 96 17.40 -27.76 -3.34
N GLU A 97 18.29 -28.47 -2.64
CA GLU A 97 19.37 -27.88 -1.87
C GLU A 97 20.51 -27.34 -2.74
N LYS A 98 20.91 -28.10 -3.77
CA LYS A 98 22.12 -27.83 -4.56
C LYS A 98 21.83 -27.11 -5.87
N ASP A 99 20.78 -27.51 -6.58
CA ASP A 99 20.53 -27.00 -7.94
C ASP A 99 19.60 -25.77 -7.90
N VAL A 100 18.59 -25.79 -7.03
CA VAL A 100 17.62 -24.69 -6.89
C VAL A 100 18.07 -23.68 -5.85
N GLY A 101 18.63 -24.17 -4.74
CA GLY A 101 19.11 -23.38 -3.62
C GLY A 101 18.01 -23.02 -2.61
N LEU A 102 18.23 -23.42 -1.35
CA LEU A 102 17.28 -23.18 -0.24
C LEU A 102 17.01 -21.70 0.04
N ARG A 103 17.94 -20.81 -0.32
CA ARG A 103 17.81 -19.34 -0.14
C ARG A 103 16.64 -18.74 -0.92
N ARG A 104 16.11 -19.46 -1.92
CA ARG A 104 14.91 -19.04 -2.66
C ARG A 104 13.63 -19.14 -1.81
N PHE A 105 13.65 -19.99 -0.78
CA PHE A 105 12.48 -20.36 0.03
C PHE A 105 12.63 -19.93 1.49
N PHE A 106 13.85 -19.88 2.01
CA PHE A 106 14.12 -19.69 3.43
C PHE A 106 15.11 -18.54 3.68
N PRO A 107 14.93 -17.77 4.77
CA PRO A 107 15.83 -16.68 5.15
C PRO A 107 17.20 -17.21 5.55
N LYS A 108 18.22 -16.36 5.42
CA LYS A 108 19.61 -16.72 5.72
C LYS A 108 19.78 -17.12 7.19
N SER A 109 19.13 -16.42 8.11
CA SER A 109 19.21 -16.70 9.54
C SER A 109 18.76 -18.13 9.90
N LEU A 110 17.75 -18.68 9.21
CA LEU A 110 17.31 -20.07 9.40
C LEU A 110 18.35 -21.06 8.84
N LEU A 111 18.89 -20.77 7.66
CA LEU A 111 19.85 -21.66 6.98
C LEU A 111 21.19 -21.74 7.73
N ASP A 112 21.63 -20.62 8.30
CA ASP A 112 22.90 -20.54 9.03
C ASP A 112 22.77 -21.09 10.46
N SER A 113 21.57 -21.05 11.06
CA SER A 113 21.36 -21.50 12.45
C SER A 113 21.12 -23.00 12.61
N VAL A 114 20.69 -23.70 11.56
CA VAL A 114 20.37 -25.14 11.61
C VAL A 114 21.30 -25.94 10.68
N LYS A 115 21.98 -26.94 11.22
CA LYS A 115 22.82 -27.86 10.41
C LYS A 115 21.98 -28.56 9.32
N ALA A 116 22.60 -28.86 8.18
CA ALA A 116 21.93 -29.41 7.00
C ALA A 116 21.06 -30.67 7.26
N LYS A 117 21.56 -31.65 8.03
CA LYS A 117 20.81 -32.89 8.33
C LYS A 117 19.54 -32.64 9.17
N PRO A 118 19.60 -31.90 10.30
CA PRO A 118 18.40 -31.45 11.00
C PRO A 118 17.47 -30.58 10.14
N LEU A 119 18.01 -29.61 9.39
CA LEU A 119 17.22 -28.71 8.54
C LEU A 119 16.40 -29.49 7.50
N ARG A 120 17.02 -30.46 6.84
CA ARG A 120 16.33 -31.37 5.93
C ARG A 120 15.14 -32.06 6.58
N LYS A 121 15.31 -32.58 7.81
CA LYS A 121 14.21 -33.24 8.54
C LYS A 121 13.08 -32.26 8.83
N LEU A 122 13.40 -31.04 9.27
CA LEU A 122 12.41 -29.99 9.55
C LEU A 122 11.61 -29.62 8.29
N ILE A 123 12.29 -29.44 7.15
CA ILE A 123 11.63 -29.15 5.87
C ILE A 123 10.73 -30.31 5.45
N GLN A 124 11.21 -31.55 5.50
CA GLN A 124 10.43 -32.74 5.14
C GLN A 124 9.18 -32.91 6.03
N GLN A 125 9.32 -32.72 7.35
CA GLN A 125 8.22 -32.81 8.30
C GLN A 125 7.20 -31.69 8.10
N THR A 126 7.65 -30.47 7.90
CA THR A 126 6.78 -29.30 7.71
C THR A 126 6.05 -29.37 6.37
N PHE A 127 6.74 -29.75 5.29
CA PHE A 127 6.15 -29.87 3.95
C PHE A 127 4.98 -30.86 3.91
N LYS A 128 5.03 -31.95 4.68
CA LYS A 128 3.94 -32.94 4.76
C LYS A 128 2.62 -32.34 5.21
N GLN A 129 2.64 -31.26 6.00
CA GLN A 129 1.44 -30.54 6.45
C GLN A 129 0.73 -29.82 5.28
N PHE A 130 1.48 -29.46 4.23
CA PHE A 130 0.99 -28.68 3.09
C PHE A 130 1.01 -29.46 1.77
N ALA A 131 1.44 -30.72 1.81
CA ALA A 131 1.69 -31.56 0.65
C ALA A 131 0.49 -31.71 -0.30
N ASN A 132 -0.73 -31.65 0.24
CA ASN A 132 -1.99 -31.82 -0.49
C ASN A 132 -2.65 -30.49 -0.89
N LEU A 133 -2.06 -29.35 -0.53
CA LEU A 133 -2.60 -28.06 -0.93
C LEU A 133 -2.33 -27.82 -2.42
N ASN A 134 -3.34 -27.32 -3.12
CA ASN A 134 -3.16 -26.78 -4.46
C ASN A 134 -2.50 -25.39 -4.40
N ASP A 135 -2.26 -24.83 -5.57
CA ASP A 135 -1.59 -23.54 -5.75
C ASP A 135 -2.25 -22.38 -4.98
N GLU A 136 -3.58 -22.27 -5.09
CA GLU A 136 -4.39 -21.21 -4.50
C GLU A 136 -4.52 -21.40 -2.98
N GLN A 137 -4.80 -22.61 -2.53
CA GLN A 137 -4.82 -22.97 -1.11
C GLN A 137 -3.49 -22.68 -0.43
N SER A 138 -2.37 -22.89 -1.13
CA SER A 138 -1.04 -22.55 -0.61
C SER A 138 -0.83 -21.04 -0.46
N ILE A 139 -1.37 -20.22 -1.37
CA ILE A 139 -1.35 -18.75 -1.23
C ILE A 139 -2.17 -18.33 -0.01
N HIS A 140 -3.41 -18.79 0.09
CA HIS A 140 -4.29 -18.44 1.22
C HIS A 140 -3.65 -18.84 2.55
N LYS A 141 -3.08 -20.05 2.61
CA LYS A 141 -2.38 -20.52 3.81
C LYS A 141 -1.12 -19.70 4.12
N PHE A 142 -0.41 -19.21 3.09
CA PHE A 142 0.74 -18.33 3.27
C PHE A 142 0.31 -17.00 3.91
N PHE A 143 -0.74 -16.36 3.38
CA PHE A 143 -1.27 -15.12 3.95
C PHE A 143 -1.84 -15.30 5.35
N GLU A 144 -2.53 -16.41 5.62
CA GLU A 144 -3.03 -16.76 6.95
C GLU A 144 -1.91 -16.84 7.99
N ILE A 145 -0.77 -17.44 7.64
CA ILE A 145 0.38 -17.58 8.55
C ILE A 145 1.15 -16.26 8.69
N LEU A 146 1.22 -15.45 7.63
CA LEU A 146 2.02 -14.22 7.61
C LEU A 146 1.31 -13.03 8.26
N SER A 147 0.00 -12.89 8.08
CA SER A 147 -0.75 -11.69 8.51
C SER A 147 -0.65 -11.33 10.00
N PRO A 148 -0.52 -12.29 10.96
CA PRO A 148 -0.38 -11.93 12.37
C PRO A 148 0.96 -11.25 12.71
N ILE A 149 1.98 -11.45 11.87
CA ILE A 149 3.35 -10.97 12.14
C ILE A 149 3.82 -9.89 11.15
N TYR A 150 3.14 -9.75 10.02
CA TYR A 150 3.47 -8.76 9.00
C TYR A 150 2.19 -8.22 8.36
N ARG A 151 1.92 -6.93 8.57
CA ARG A 151 0.73 -6.25 8.06
C ARG A 151 1.00 -5.72 6.66
N PHE A 152 0.79 -6.57 5.67
CA PHE A 152 0.90 -6.24 4.24
C PHE A 152 -0.39 -5.64 3.65
N ASP A 153 -1.44 -5.55 4.45
CA ASP A 153 -2.77 -5.09 4.07
C ASP A 153 -3.01 -3.59 4.33
N LYS A 154 -2.04 -2.90 4.96
CA LYS A 154 -2.13 -1.46 5.27
C LYS A 154 -0.76 -0.80 5.28
N GLU A 155 -0.75 0.51 5.04
CA GLU A 155 0.43 1.35 5.21
C GLU A 155 0.29 2.22 6.47
N CYS A 156 1.38 2.33 7.24
CA CYS A 156 1.44 3.15 8.45
C CYS A 156 2.37 4.35 8.26
N PHE A 157 1.93 5.53 8.68
CA PHE A 157 2.65 6.80 8.56
C PHE A 157 2.76 7.49 9.90
N LYS A 158 3.99 7.75 10.35
CA LYS A 158 4.24 8.65 11.49
C LYS A 158 4.01 10.10 11.05
N CYS A 159 3.04 10.75 11.66
CA CYS A 159 2.61 12.10 11.31
C CYS A 159 2.02 12.81 12.53
N ALA A 160 1.50 14.01 12.33
CA ALA A 160 0.73 14.71 13.35
C ALA A 160 -0.63 15.15 12.82
N LEU A 161 -1.65 15.10 13.66
CA LEU A 161 -3.02 15.52 13.34
C LEU A 161 -3.36 16.86 14.00
N GLY A 162 -4.15 17.67 13.31
CA GLY A 162 -4.71 18.92 13.81
C GLY A 162 -4.04 20.18 13.25
N SER A 163 -4.79 21.28 13.26
CA SER A 163 -4.37 22.61 12.78
C SER A 163 -3.95 23.52 13.93
N SER A 164 -4.75 23.59 15.01
CA SER A 164 -4.46 24.41 16.20
C SER A 164 -3.82 23.62 17.34
N TRP A 165 -4.23 22.37 17.54
CA TRP A 165 -3.63 21.48 18.52
C TRP A 165 -3.07 20.27 17.79
N ILE A 166 -1.73 20.17 17.77
CA ILE A 166 -1.00 19.19 16.96
C ILE A 166 -0.67 17.98 17.82
N ILE A 167 -1.18 16.81 17.43
CA ILE A 167 -0.96 15.53 18.14
C ILE A 167 -0.17 14.58 17.26
N SER A 168 1.00 14.13 17.72
CA SER A 168 1.78 13.10 17.04
C SER A 168 1.08 11.74 17.14
N VAL A 169 0.91 11.07 16.00
CA VAL A 169 0.25 9.77 15.89
C VAL A 169 0.93 8.90 14.82
N GLU A 170 0.49 7.64 14.73
CA GLU A 170 0.74 6.80 13.57
C GLU A 170 -0.59 6.56 12.84
N LEU A 171 -0.75 7.16 11.65
CA LEU A 171 -1.91 6.89 10.79
C LEU A 171 -1.77 5.51 10.15
N ALA A 172 -2.84 4.72 10.20
CA ALA A 172 -2.98 3.44 9.53
C ALA A 172 -4.04 3.58 8.42
N ILE A 173 -3.64 3.29 7.18
CA ILE A 173 -4.49 3.43 5.99
C ILE A 173 -4.58 2.08 5.28
N GLY A 174 -5.80 1.52 5.22
CA GLY A 174 -6.04 0.19 4.68
C GLY A 174 -7.52 -0.09 4.40
N PRO A 175 -7.84 -1.20 3.72
CA PRO A 175 -9.20 -1.53 3.30
C PRO A 175 -10.14 -1.83 4.47
N GLU A 176 -9.62 -2.36 5.58
CA GLU A 176 -10.42 -2.71 6.75
C GLU A 176 -10.54 -1.55 7.74
N GLU A 177 -9.46 -0.77 7.95
CA GLU A 177 -9.44 0.34 8.89
C GLU A 177 -9.93 1.69 8.31
N GLY A 178 -10.00 1.83 6.98
CA GLY A 178 -10.20 3.14 6.35
C GLY A 178 -9.01 4.06 6.62
N ILE A 179 -9.28 5.29 7.04
CA ILE A 179 -8.29 6.21 7.61
C ILE A 179 -8.44 6.17 9.13
N SER A 180 -7.45 5.62 9.83
CA SER A 180 -7.45 5.48 11.29
C SER A 180 -6.11 5.90 11.88
N TYR A 181 -6.06 6.19 13.19
CA TYR A 181 -4.80 6.44 13.90
C TYR A 181 -4.58 5.48 15.06
N LEU A 182 -3.32 5.25 15.40
CA LEU A 182 -2.84 4.49 16.54
C LEU A 182 -2.19 5.46 17.54
N THR A 183 -2.50 5.30 18.82
CA THR A 183 -1.84 6.05 19.91
C THR A 183 -0.62 5.31 20.44
N ASP A 184 -0.65 3.97 20.45
CA ASP A 184 0.39 3.10 21.03
C ASP A 184 0.54 1.81 20.23
N LYS A 185 1.68 1.13 20.38
CA LYS A 185 1.92 -0.17 19.73
C LYS A 185 0.97 -1.23 20.29
N GLY A 186 0.00 -1.64 19.48
CA GLY A 186 -0.96 -2.70 19.82
C GLY A 186 -2.33 -2.21 20.30
N SER A 187 -2.58 -0.90 20.31
CA SER A 187 -3.93 -0.39 20.55
C SER A 187 -4.84 -0.63 19.34
N THR A 188 -6.15 -0.76 19.59
CA THR A 188 -7.14 -0.79 18.52
C THR A 188 -7.12 0.54 17.76
N PRO A 189 -6.98 0.55 16.43
CA PRO A 189 -6.99 1.79 15.66
C PRO A 189 -8.26 2.60 15.92
N THR A 190 -8.12 3.90 16.17
CA THR A 190 -9.25 4.81 16.28
C THR A 190 -9.61 5.32 14.89
N HIS A 191 -10.84 5.05 14.47
CA HIS A 191 -11.33 5.41 13.14
C HIS A 191 -11.53 6.93 12.99
N LEU A 192 -11.07 7.49 11.88
CA LEU A 192 -11.24 8.90 11.53
C LEU A 192 -12.25 9.09 10.40
N ALA A 193 -12.09 8.33 9.31
CA ALA A 193 -12.95 8.47 8.13
C ALA A 193 -12.91 7.23 7.23
N ASN A 194 -14.01 6.98 6.54
CA ASN A 194 -14.06 6.06 5.40
C ASN A 194 -13.66 6.78 4.11
N PHE A 195 -13.09 6.03 3.16
CA PHE A 195 -12.73 6.57 1.84
C PHE A 195 -13.92 7.11 1.05
N THR A 196 -15.13 6.58 1.28
CA THR A 196 -16.37 7.08 0.66
C THR A 196 -16.79 8.47 1.17
N GLN A 197 -16.26 8.91 2.31
CA GLN A 197 -16.57 10.20 2.91
C GLN A 197 -15.60 11.30 2.46
N VAL A 198 -14.45 10.95 1.87
CA VAL A 198 -13.47 11.93 1.41
C VAL A 198 -14.00 12.64 0.15
N GLN A 199 -14.14 13.96 0.24
CA GLN A 199 -14.65 14.80 -0.84
C GLN A 199 -13.53 15.39 -1.70
N THR A 200 -12.47 15.88 -1.05
CA THR A 200 -11.30 16.46 -1.73
C THR A 200 -10.03 16.20 -0.93
N ILE A 201 -8.91 16.09 -1.64
CA ILE A 201 -7.57 15.90 -1.10
C ILE A 201 -6.71 17.07 -1.57
N GLN A 202 -5.98 17.71 -0.66
CA GLN A 202 -5.00 18.74 -0.98
C GLN A 202 -3.70 18.42 -0.25
N TYR A 203 -2.57 18.68 -0.88
CA TYR A 203 -1.27 18.59 -0.21
C TYR A 203 -0.38 19.76 -0.60
N SER A 204 0.45 20.21 0.34
CA SER A 204 1.35 21.35 0.14
C SER A 204 2.60 21.22 1.02
N SER A 205 3.59 22.08 0.76
CA SER A 205 4.68 22.31 1.71
C SER A 205 4.21 23.34 2.73
N THR A 206 4.55 23.17 4.00
CA THR A 206 4.27 24.19 5.03
C THR A 206 5.18 25.40 4.85
N GLU A 207 4.64 26.61 4.96
CA GLU A 207 5.37 27.87 4.74
C GLU A 207 6.46 28.12 5.80
N ASP A 208 6.19 27.78 7.06
CA ASP A 208 7.11 28.02 8.18
C ASP A 208 8.30 27.06 8.24
N LYS A 209 8.19 25.90 7.59
CA LYS A 209 9.18 24.82 7.61
C LYS A 209 9.27 24.21 6.23
N VAL A 210 10.22 24.71 5.42
CA VAL A 210 10.50 24.34 4.00
C VAL A 210 10.62 22.83 3.73
N ARG A 211 10.68 21.98 4.76
CA ARG A 211 10.78 20.53 4.62
C ARG A 211 9.54 19.74 5.03
N GLN A 212 8.56 20.29 5.75
CA GLN A 212 7.40 19.53 6.19
C GLN A 212 6.29 19.52 5.13
N GLY A 213 5.60 18.39 5.02
CA GLY A 213 4.43 18.24 4.15
C GLY A 213 3.15 18.44 4.95
N MET A 214 2.12 18.98 4.31
CA MET A 214 0.77 19.06 4.85
C MET A 214 -0.19 18.37 3.88
N LEU A 215 -1.16 17.65 4.43
CA LEU A 215 -2.26 17.00 3.73
C LEU A 215 -3.57 17.45 4.39
N LEU A 216 -4.50 17.95 3.58
CA LEU A 216 -5.83 18.38 3.99
C LEU A 216 -6.87 17.48 3.32
N LEU A 217 -7.70 16.85 4.13
CA LEU A 217 -8.77 15.96 3.68
C LEU A 217 -10.11 16.58 4.06
N ASN A 218 -10.88 16.98 3.06
CA ASN A 218 -12.26 17.39 3.30
C ASN A 218 -13.13 16.14 3.43
N VAL A 219 -13.75 15.93 4.59
CA VAL A 219 -14.52 14.73 4.91
C VAL A 219 -15.99 15.10 5.10
N ALA A 220 -16.87 14.41 4.38
CA ALA A 220 -18.31 14.62 4.46
C ALA A 220 -18.81 14.43 5.90
N GLY A 221 -19.50 15.45 6.42
CA GLY A 221 -20.04 15.46 7.78
C GLY A 221 -19.08 15.99 8.86
N ALA A 222 -17.81 16.24 8.52
CA ALA A 222 -16.89 16.95 9.41
C ALA A 222 -17.02 18.46 9.21
N PRO A 223 -17.06 19.28 10.28
CA PRO A 223 -17.15 20.74 10.17
C PRO A 223 -15.85 21.37 9.67
N GLU A 224 -14.71 20.72 9.93
CA GLU A 224 -13.38 21.17 9.52
C GLU A 224 -12.64 20.05 8.78
N PRO A 225 -11.76 20.37 7.80
CA PRO A 225 -10.92 19.40 7.14
C PRO A 225 -9.97 18.69 8.11
N LEU A 226 -9.77 17.38 7.91
CA LEU A 226 -8.74 16.64 8.63
C LEU A 226 -7.36 17.10 8.13
N THR A 227 -6.62 17.73 9.03
CA THR A 227 -5.27 18.25 8.75
C THR A 227 -4.22 17.26 9.24
N VAL A 228 -3.32 16.86 8.35
CA VAL A 228 -2.22 15.93 8.63
C VAL A 228 -0.90 16.58 8.25
N THR A 229 0.02 16.67 9.20
CA THR A 229 1.38 17.18 9.01
C THR A 229 2.37 16.02 9.00
N THR A 230 3.21 15.96 7.97
CA THR A 230 4.19 14.88 7.77
C THR A 230 5.62 15.41 7.87
N ALA A 231 6.58 14.49 8.04
CA ALA A 231 7.99 14.84 8.11
C ALA A 231 8.54 15.40 6.79
N SER A 232 7.90 15.10 5.65
CA SER A 232 8.34 15.55 4.32
C SER A 232 7.19 15.71 3.33
N LEU A 233 7.35 16.62 2.36
CA LEU A 233 6.41 16.75 1.24
C LEU A 233 6.23 15.42 0.50
N ASN A 234 7.30 14.64 0.30
CA ASN A 234 7.24 13.32 -0.33
C ASN A 234 6.35 12.34 0.46
N THR A 235 6.39 12.38 1.79
CA THR A 235 5.47 11.58 2.62
C THR A 235 4.02 12.04 2.43
N ALA A 236 3.77 13.34 2.33
CA ALA A 236 2.42 13.85 2.06
C ALA A 236 1.93 13.46 0.64
N GLU A 237 2.79 13.55 -0.38
CA GLU A 237 2.51 13.07 -1.74
C GLU A 237 2.17 11.56 -1.75
N ASN A 238 2.94 10.74 -1.03
CA ASN A 238 2.71 9.30 -0.93
C ASN A 238 1.39 8.95 -0.21
N MET A 239 1.02 9.71 0.81
CA MET A 239 -0.26 9.55 1.52
C MET A 239 -1.44 10.03 0.66
N ALA A 240 -1.29 11.14 -0.05
CA ALA A 240 -2.28 11.65 -0.99
C ALA A 240 -2.58 10.63 -2.09
N ASP A 241 -1.54 10.04 -2.69
CA ASP A 241 -1.69 8.98 -3.70
C ASP A 241 -2.44 7.76 -3.13
N LEU A 242 -2.07 7.31 -1.92
CA LEU A 242 -2.70 6.18 -1.26
C LEU A 242 -4.20 6.42 -1.05
N ILE A 243 -4.55 7.56 -0.45
CA ILE A 243 -5.93 7.90 -0.15
C ILE A 243 -6.72 8.14 -1.43
N ASP A 244 -6.17 8.84 -2.42
CA ASP A 244 -6.82 9.06 -3.73
C ASP A 244 -7.09 7.74 -4.46
N GLY A 245 -6.13 6.82 -4.44
CA GLY A 245 -6.29 5.48 -4.99
C GLY A 245 -7.43 4.70 -4.33
N TYR A 246 -7.52 4.73 -3.00
CA TYR A 246 -8.67 4.14 -2.29
C TYR A 246 -9.98 4.85 -2.60
N CYS A 247 -10.02 6.18 -2.64
CA CYS A 247 -11.21 6.96 -2.99
C CYS A 247 -11.73 6.59 -4.38
N ARG A 248 -10.83 6.49 -5.38
CA ARG A 248 -11.17 6.04 -6.72
C ARG A 248 -11.68 4.61 -6.75
N LEU A 249 -11.02 3.70 -6.03
CA LEU A 249 -11.37 2.29 -5.94
C LEU A 249 -12.79 2.09 -5.37
N VAL A 250 -13.09 2.68 -4.20
CA VAL A 250 -14.39 2.48 -3.53
C VAL A 250 -15.54 3.16 -4.26
N ASN A 251 -15.30 4.32 -4.89
CA ASN A 251 -16.32 5.05 -5.65
C ASN A 251 -16.43 4.56 -7.11
N LYS A 252 -15.54 3.66 -7.57
CA LYS A 252 -15.49 3.15 -8.95
C LYS A 252 -15.37 4.27 -9.99
N VAL A 253 -14.51 5.25 -9.72
CA VAL A 253 -14.27 6.40 -10.61
C VAL A 253 -12.79 6.50 -11.00
N SER A 254 -12.52 7.02 -12.19
CA SER A 254 -11.15 7.26 -12.68
C SER A 254 -10.61 8.65 -12.32
N ARG A 255 -11.50 9.62 -12.05
CA ARG A 255 -11.13 10.99 -11.68
C ARG A 255 -10.47 11.02 -10.30
N SER A 256 -9.41 11.81 -10.18
CA SER A 256 -8.74 12.04 -8.89
C SER A 256 -9.59 12.96 -8.01
N PHE A 257 -9.49 12.76 -6.71
CA PHE A 257 -10.01 13.61 -5.64
C PHE A 257 -8.97 14.65 -5.20
N ILE A 258 -7.74 14.57 -5.71
CA ILE A 258 -6.71 15.58 -5.48
C ILE A 258 -7.06 16.84 -6.27
N VAL A 259 -7.18 17.96 -5.56
CA VAL A 259 -7.42 19.27 -6.18
C VAL A 259 -6.17 20.15 -6.11
N PRO A 260 -5.92 21.00 -7.12
CA PRO A 260 -4.80 21.93 -7.08
C PRO A 260 -4.90 22.86 -5.87
N VAL A 261 -3.77 23.12 -5.22
CA VAL A 261 -3.69 24.18 -4.20
C VAL A 261 -3.79 25.52 -4.92
N GLN A 262 -4.91 26.22 -4.76
CA GLN A 262 -4.98 27.63 -5.14
C GLN A 262 -4.09 28.40 -4.16
N LYS A 263 -2.94 28.88 -4.62
CA LYS A 263 -2.19 29.88 -3.87
C LYS A 263 -3.06 31.13 -3.78
N GLU A 264 -3.26 31.67 -2.58
CA GLU A 264 -3.85 33.00 -2.41
C GLU A 264 -3.02 33.99 -3.26
N GLY A 265 -3.57 34.38 -4.41
CA GLY A 265 -2.84 35.15 -5.43
C GLY A 265 -3.34 34.86 -6.85
N GLU A 266 -3.77 33.64 -7.15
CA GLU A 266 -4.51 33.33 -8.38
C GLU A 266 -6.00 33.63 -8.19
N ARG A 267 -6.33 34.90 -7.95
CA ARG A 267 -7.69 35.36 -8.25
C ARG A 267 -7.87 35.17 -9.75
N ALA A 268 -8.70 34.21 -10.15
CA ALA A 268 -9.28 34.25 -11.49
C ALA A 268 -9.80 35.68 -11.70
N LEU A 269 -9.38 36.32 -12.80
CA LEU A 269 -9.86 37.65 -13.15
C LEU A 269 -11.39 37.63 -13.03
N PRO A 270 -12.00 38.59 -12.29
CA PRO A 270 -13.44 38.64 -12.20
C PRO A 270 -14.00 38.68 -13.64
N SER A 271 -14.97 37.82 -13.92
CA SER A 271 -15.64 37.78 -15.22
C SER A 271 -16.02 39.19 -15.66
N ILE A 272 -15.66 39.57 -16.89
CA ILE A 272 -16.03 40.87 -17.48
C ILE A 272 -17.54 41.08 -17.23
N PRO A 273 -17.96 42.19 -16.61
CA PRO A 273 -19.37 42.48 -16.41
C PRO A 273 -20.08 42.45 -17.75
N LYS A 274 -21.10 41.59 -17.88
CA LYS A 274 -21.97 41.60 -19.07
C LYS A 274 -22.55 43.00 -19.19
N SER A 275 -22.30 43.67 -20.32
CA SER A 275 -22.87 44.97 -20.63
C SER A 275 -24.38 44.88 -20.48
N THR A 276 -24.94 45.61 -19.52
CA THR A 276 -26.39 45.80 -19.43
C THR A 276 -26.81 46.60 -20.65
N SER A 277 -27.50 45.93 -21.58
CA SER A 277 -28.23 46.63 -22.63
C SER A 277 -29.31 47.45 -21.94
N LYS A 278 -29.08 48.76 -21.80
CA LYS A 278 -30.12 49.71 -21.40
C LYS A 278 -31.22 49.65 -22.46
N VAL A 279 -32.37 49.12 -22.08
CA VAL A 279 -33.61 49.26 -22.84
C VAL A 279 -33.94 50.75 -22.87
N PRO A 280 -34.20 51.37 -24.03
CA PRO A 280 -34.62 52.76 -24.08
C PRO A 280 -36.02 52.87 -23.46
N VAL A 281 -36.15 53.77 -22.48
CA VAL A 281 -37.41 54.17 -21.89
C VAL A 281 -38.27 54.81 -22.99
N SER A 282 -39.42 54.22 -23.30
CA SER A 282 -40.44 54.83 -24.15
C SER A 282 -41.14 55.94 -23.36
N VAL A 283 -41.02 57.18 -23.83
CA VAL A 283 -41.75 58.35 -23.32
C VAL A 283 -43.20 58.26 -23.78
N PRO A 284 -44.21 58.48 -22.92
CA PRO A 284 -45.60 58.59 -23.35
C PRO A 284 -45.87 60.00 -23.91
N ALA A 285 -46.54 60.08 -25.06
CA ALA A 285 -47.04 61.34 -25.62
C ALA A 285 -48.32 61.78 -24.89
N PRO A 286 -48.57 63.09 -24.69
CA PRO A 286 -49.76 63.57 -24.01
C PRO A 286 -50.95 63.79 -24.95
N LEU A 287 -52.13 63.47 -24.40
CA LEU A 287 -53.53 63.71 -24.82
C LEU A 287 -54.01 63.12 -26.14
#